data_AF-A0A6G1GRW7-F1
#
_entry.id   AF-A0A6G1GRW7-F1
#
_cell.length_a   1.000
_cell.length_b   1.000
_cell.length_c   1.000
_cell.angle_alpha   90.00
_cell.angle_beta   90.00
_cell.angle_gamma   90.00
#
_symmetry.space_group_name_H-M   'P 1'
#
loop_
_entity.id
_entity.type
_entity.pdbx_description
1 polymer ?
#
loop_
_entity_poly.entity_id
_entity_poly.type
_entity_poly.pdbx_seq_one_letter_code
_entity_poly.pdbx_strand_id
1 'polypeptide(L)'
;IRYFLHHPRVPRPLRFSRTRALRHWTIHRAWQLHLRQERFRLESVLQRNQQAMAGACEALRFMDADGMDHSPRAKTRRAVVQGVDEGTSGHGGRDVGRLYRTAMMKRGVWARPGDRGRVVGGFPIEYGRAQMDFPSRNGWNHEWKRGG
;
A
#
# COMPACT_ATOMS: atom_id res chain seq x y z
N ILE A 1 17.06 -36.63 -27.66
CA ILE A 1 16.47 -35.94 -26.47
C ILE A 1 15.95 -34.51 -26.75
N ARG A 2 16.29 -33.81 -27.85
CA ARG A 2 15.79 -32.44 -28.11
C ARG A 2 14.66 -32.28 -29.15
N TYR A 3 14.02 -33.37 -29.56
CA TYR A 3 13.01 -33.35 -30.63
C TYR A 3 11.82 -32.40 -30.33
N PHE A 4 11.38 -32.30 -29.06
CA PHE A 4 10.31 -31.39 -28.65
C PHE A 4 10.65 -29.89 -28.76
N LEU A 5 11.94 -29.52 -28.71
CA LEU A 5 12.37 -28.12 -28.79
C LEU A 5 12.59 -27.64 -30.22
N HIS A 6 12.90 -28.56 -31.14
CA HIS A 6 13.31 -28.22 -32.51
C HIS A 6 12.32 -28.66 -33.59
N HIS A 7 11.33 -29.50 -33.24
CA HIS A 7 10.34 -29.90 -34.22
C HIS A 7 9.22 -28.87 -34.30
N PRO A 8 8.99 -28.22 -35.46
CA PRO A 8 7.95 -27.21 -35.64
C PRO A 8 6.57 -27.86 -35.70
N ARG A 9 6.08 -28.42 -34.58
CA ARG A 9 4.67 -28.82 -34.39
C ARG A 9 3.78 -27.60 -34.16
N VAL A 10 4.08 -26.50 -34.83
CA VAL A 10 3.23 -25.32 -34.81
C VAL A 10 2.12 -25.54 -35.84
N PRO A 11 0.85 -25.39 -35.46
CA PRO A 11 -0.23 -25.44 -36.43
C PRO A 11 -0.08 -24.30 -37.43
N ARG A 12 -0.70 -24.46 -38.62
CA ARG A 12 -0.77 -23.37 -39.60
C ARG A 12 -1.43 -22.14 -38.97
N PRO A 13 -1.02 -20.92 -39.36
CA PRO A 13 -1.62 -19.70 -38.84
C PRO A 13 -3.13 -19.65 -39.13
N LEU A 14 -3.87 -19.09 -38.18
CA LEU A 14 -5.31 -19.07 -38.20
C LEU A 14 -5.84 -18.11 -39.28
N ARG A 15 -6.68 -18.62 -40.18
CA ARG A 15 -7.31 -17.82 -41.25
C ARG A 15 -8.76 -17.53 -40.88
N PHE A 16 -9.13 -16.26 -40.78
CA PHE A 16 -10.49 -15.83 -40.46
C PHE A 16 -11.22 -15.30 -41.71
N SER A 17 -12.52 -15.58 -41.80
CA SER A 17 -13.41 -14.84 -42.70
C SER A 17 -13.59 -13.40 -42.19
N ARG A 18 -14.03 -12.49 -43.06
CA ARG A 18 -14.21 -11.05 -42.72
C ARG A 18 -15.05 -10.83 -41.46
N THR A 19 -16.20 -11.50 -41.33
CA THR A 19 -17.08 -11.36 -40.16
C THR A 19 -16.43 -11.89 -38.88
N ARG A 20 -15.70 -13.01 -38.95
CA ARG A 20 -14.97 -13.58 -37.81
C ARG A 20 -13.80 -12.69 -37.40
N ALA A 21 -13.07 -12.12 -38.35
CA ALA A 21 -11.98 -11.18 -38.10
C ALA A 21 -12.48 -9.91 -37.39
N LEU A 22 -13.61 -9.35 -37.82
CA LEU A 22 -14.23 -8.20 -37.17
C LEU A 22 -14.67 -8.51 -35.73
N ARG A 23 -15.32 -9.66 -35.50
CA ARG A 23 -15.71 -10.09 -34.14
C ARG A 23 -14.49 -10.29 -33.23
N HIS A 24 -13.41 -10.87 -33.75
CA HIS A 24 -12.17 -11.01 -32.99
C HIS A 24 -11.58 -9.64 -32.64
N TRP A 25 -11.57 -8.71 -33.59
CA TRP A 25 -11.04 -7.37 -33.39
C TRP A 25 -11.84 -6.58 -32.34
N THR A 26 -13.17 -6.68 -32.35
CA THR A 26 -14.00 -5.98 -31.35
C THR A 26 -13.77 -6.54 -29.94
N ILE A 27 -13.71 -7.86 -29.78
CA ILE A 27 -13.39 -8.51 -28.49
C ILE A 27 -11.99 -8.09 -28.01
N HIS A 28 -10.99 -8.14 -28.89
CA HIS A 28 -9.63 -7.73 -28.55
C HIS A 28 -9.59 -6.26 -28.11
N ARG A 29 -10.26 -5.36 -28.85
CA ARG A 29 -10.29 -3.94 -28.52
C ARG A 29 -11.00 -3.67 -27.20
N ALA A 30 -12.12 -4.34 -26.94
CA ALA A 30 -12.84 -4.26 -25.67
C ALA A 30 -11.96 -4.73 -24.49
N TRP A 31 -11.22 -5.82 -24.67
CA TRP A 31 -10.27 -6.31 -23.67
C TRP A 31 -9.15 -5.30 -23.38
N GLN A 32 -8.53 -4.73 -24.42
CA GLN A 32 -7.49 -3.70 -24.25
C GLN A 32 -8.04 -2.46 -23.53
N LEU A 33 -9.29 -2.06 -23.81
CA LEU A 33 -9.94 -0.96 -23.12
C LEU A 33 -10.18 -1.29 -21.64
N HIS A 34 -10.68 -2.49 -21.34
CA HIS A 34 -10.85 -2.97 -19.97
C HIS A 34 -9.53 -2.97 -19.20
N LEU A 35 -8.45 -3.51 -19.77
CA LEU A 35 -7.13 -3.48 -19.15
C LEU A 35 -6.63 -2.06 -18.85
N ARG A 36 -6.91 -1.10 -19.75
CA ARG A 36 -6.59 0.31 -19.51
C ARG A 36 -7.40 0.89 -18.34
N GLN A 37 -8.69 0.55 -18.26
CA GLN A 37 -9.56 0.99 -17.16
C GLN A 37 -9.08 0.41 -15.81
N GLU A 38 -8.73 -0.87 -15.76
CA GLU A 38 -8.20 -1.51 -14.54
C GLU A 38 -6.89 -0.87 -14.09
N ARG A 39 -5.96 -0.59 -15.01
CA ARG A 39 -4.71 0.15 -14.68
C ARG A 39 -5.02 1.52 -14.09
N PHE A 40 -5.87 2.30 -14.75
CA PHE A 40 -6.26 3.63 -14.27
C PHE A 40 -6.94 3.57 -12.90
N ARG A 41 -7.79 2.55 -12.66
CA ARG A 41 -8.45 2.32 -11.38
C ARG A 41 -7.43 2.05 -10.28
N LEU A 42 -6.48 1.16 -10.51
CA LEU A 42 -5.41 0.84 -9.56
C LEU A 42 -4.55 2.08 -9.27
N GLU A 43 -4.12 2.80 -10.30
CA GLU A 43 -3.33 4.04 -10.17
C GLU A 43 -4.09 5.10 -9.36
N SER A 44 -5.39 5.29 -9.61
CA SER A 44 -6.23 6.24 -8.87
C SER A 44 -6.35 5.87 -7.39
N VAL A 45 -6.45 4.57 -7.05
CA VAL A 45 -6.45 4.10 -5.66
C VAL A 45 -5.09 4.36 -5.00
N LEU A 46 -4.00 4.04 -5.69
CA LEU A 46 -2.64 4.30 -5.19
C LEU A 46 -2.40 5.79 -4.95
N GLN A 47 -2.83 6.65 -5.87
CA GLN A 47 -2.72 8.10 -5.74
C GLN A 47 -3.53 8.61 -4.55
N ARG A 48 -4.78 8.15 -4.35
CA ARG A 48 -5.59 8.52 -3.18
C ARG A 48 -4.94 8.07 -1.88
N ASN A 49 -4.42 6.85 -1.83
CA ASN A 49 -3.71 6.34 -0.66
C ASN A 49 -2.46 7.18 -0.38
N GLN A 50 -1.69 7.53 -1.42
CA GLN A 50 -0.52 8.40 -1.28
C GLN A 50 -0.90 9.79 -0.76
N GLN A 51 -1.94 10.41 -1.31
CA GLN A 51 -2.42 11.72 -0.87
C GLN A 51 -2.90 11.69 0.59
N ALA A 52 -3.62 10.64 0.99
CA ALA A 52 -4.06 10.45 2.36
C ALA A 52 -2.87 10.26 3.32
N MET A 53 -1.89 9.43 2.96
CA MET A 53 -0.66 9.24 3.73
C MET A 53 0.13 10.55 3.84
N ALA A 54 0.26 11.32 2.75
CA ALA A 54 0.94 12.60 2.75
C ALA A 54 0.24 13.61 3.67
N GLY A 55 -1.10 13.73 3.58
CA GLY A 55 -1.88 14.59 4.46
C GLY A 55 -1.74 14.22 5.94
N ALA A 56 -1.76 12.93 6.26
CA ALA A 56 -1.54 12.44 7.63
C ALA A 56 -0.12 12.76 8.13
N CYS A 57 0.90 12.61 7.29
CA CYS A 57 2.28 12.94 7.64
C CYS A 57 2.48 14.45 7.84
N GLU A 58 1.88 15.28 7.00
CA GLU A 58 1.89 16.74 7.18
C GLU A 58 1.20 17.15 8.49
N ALA A 59 0.10 16.48 8.87
CA ALA A 59 -0.54 16.73 10.16
C ALA A 59 0.40 16.39 11.34
N LEU A 60 1.08 15.22 11.30
CA LEU A 60 2.05 14.81 12.34
C LEU A 60 3.22 15.77 12.50
N ARG A 61 3.54 16.57 11.46
CA ARG A 61 4.63 17.54 11.50
C ARG A 61 4.34 18.69 12.46
N PHE A 62 3.08 19.05 12.63
CA PHE A 62 2.63 20.13 13.53
C PHE A 62 2.08 19.61 14.85
N MET A 63 2.00 18.29 15.03
CA MET A 63 1.56 17.68 16.28
C MET A 63 2.70 17.59 17.30
N ASP A 64 2.36 17.80 18.56
CA ASP A 64 3.24 17.54 19.71
C ASP A 64 3.14 16.09 20.19
N ALA A 65 3.95 15.71 21.18
CA ALA A 65 4.03 14.35 21.73
C ALA A 65 2.68 13.82 22.22
N ASP A 66 1.83 14.70 22.75
CA ASP A 66 0.49 14.36 23.25
C ASP A 66 -0.59 14.36 22.15
N GLY A 67 -0.20 14.58 20.88
CA GLY A 67 -1.11 14.58 19.73
C GLY A 67 -1.89 15.88 19.53
N MET A 68 -1.56 16.94 20.27
CA MET A 68 -2.15 18.27 20.08
C MET A 68 -1.58 18.95 18.83
N ASP A 69 -2.43 19.60 18.03
CA ASP A 69 -2.03 20.31 16.81
C ASP A 69 -1.57 21.74 17.11
N HIS A 70 -0.34 22.07 16.69
CA HIS A 70 0.29 23.39 16.83
C HIS A 70 0.38 24.14 15.49
N SER A 71 -0.33 23.70 14.46
CA SER A 71 -0.38 24.41 13.18
C SER A 71 -0.93 25.84 13.35
N PRO A 72 -0.53 26.80 12.49
CA PRO A 72 -1.10 28.15 12.53
C PRO A 72 -2.63 28.17 12.46
N ARG A 73 -3.22 27.18 11.75
CA ARG A 73 -4.66 26.97 11.65
C ARG A 73 -5.30 26.48 12.96
N ALA A 74 -4.61 25.63 13.71
CA ALA A 74 -5.07 25.21 15.03
C ALA A 74 -4.99 26.35 16.04
N LYS A 75 -3.92 27.17 15.98
CA LYS A 75 -3.75 28.34 16.84
C LYS A 75 -4.89 29.36 16.66
N THR A 76 -5.30 29.65 15.43
CA THR A 76 -6.46 30.54 15.16
C THR A 76 -7.78 29.93 15.63
N ARG A 77 -8.00 28.61 15.44
CA ARG A 77 -9.19 27.91 15.95
C ARG A 77 -9.29 27.91 17.48
N ARG A 78 -8.15 27.72 18.16
CA ARG A 78 -8.09 27.66 19.63
C ARG A 78 -8.26 29.05 20.26
N ALA A 79 -7.68 30.07 19.64
CA ALA A 79 -7.84 31.47 20.05
C ALA A 79 -9.30 31.97 19.97
N VAL A 80 -10.12 31.39 19.09
CA VAL A 80 -11.56 31.72 18.98
C VAL A 80 -12.40 31.11 20.11
N VAL A 81 -11.94 30.02 20.74
CA VAL A 81 -12.79 29.22 21.63
C VAL A 81 -12.57 29.51 23.12
N GLN A 82 -11.40 29.96 23.58
CA GLN A 82 -11.22 30.11 25.03
C GLN A 82 -9.95 30.87 25.46
N GLY A 83 -10.11 31.90 26.31
CA GLY A 83 -9.04 32.54 27.07
C GLY A 83 -8.65 31.68 28.26
N VAL A 84 -7.82 30.67 28.03
CA VAL A 84 -7.25 29.79 29.06
C VAL A 84 -5.75 29.95 29.12
N ASP A 85 -5.25 30.05 30.34
CA ASP A 85 -3.87 30.37 30.69
C ASP A 85 -2.84 29.53 29.92
N GLU A 86 -1.88 30.24 29.34
CA GLU A 86 -0.80 29.74 28.47
C GLU A 86 0.24 28.85 29.20
N GLY A 87 -0.08 28.42 30.43
CA GLY A 87 0.83 27.75 31.38
C GLY A 87 0.59 26.25 31.63
N THR A 88 -0.51 25.66 31.16
CA THR A 88 -0.79 24.21 31.34
C THR A 88 -0.30 23.35 30.16
N SER A 89 0.52 23.90 29.27
CA SER A 89 1.19 23.12 28.23
C SER A 89 2.51 22.60 28.79
N GLY A 90 2.45 21.45 29.49
CA GLY A 90 3.65 20.74 29.93
C GLY A 90 4.60 20.56 28.74
N HIS A 91 5.74 21.26 28.76
CA HIS A 91 6.83 21.12 27.78
C HIS A 91 6.46 21.43 26.29
N GLY A 92 5.28 22.02 26.06
CA GLY A 92 4.49 21.99 24.81
C GLY A 92 4.97 22.84 23.63
N GLY A 93 6.21 22.65 23.21
CA GLY A 93 6.73 23.22 21.96
C GLY A 93 8.07 22.64 21.51
N ARG A 94 8.79 21.96 22.41
CA ARG A 94 10.11 21.36 22.10
C ARG A 94 9.98 20.02 21.36
N ASP A 95 8.82 19.38 21.45
CA ASP A 95 8.56 18.04 20.90
C ASP A 95 7.69 18.03 19.62
N VAL A 96 7.33 19.21 19.09
CA VAL A 96 6.60 19.31 17.82
C VAL A 96 7.36 18.61 16.69
N GLY A 97 6.64 17.77 15.94
CA GLY A 97 7.17 16.98 14.85
C GLY A 97 8.04 15.79 15.29
N ARG A 98 8.13 15.48 16.60
CA ARG A 98 8.79 14.25 17.09
C ARG A 98 8.11 13.01 16.52
N LEU A 99 6.77 12.97 16.55
CA LEU A 99 5.98 11.87 15.98
C LEU A 99 6.25 11.68 14.48
N TYR A 100 6.32 12.78 13.72
CA TYR A 100 6.70 12.75 12.31
C TYR A 100 8.10 12.15 12.10
N ARG A 101 9.10 12.63 12.84
CA ARG A 101 10.48 12.10 12.75
C ARG A 101 10.54 10.60 13.07
N THR A 102 9.83 10.15 14.08
CA THR A 102 9.74 8.73 14.45
C THR A 102 9.05 7.90 13.36
N ALA A 103 7.93 8.37 12.81
CA ALA A 103 7.20 7.67 11.74
C ALA A 103 8.02 7.55 10.44
N MET A 104 8.91 8.52 10.17
CA MET A 104 9.78 8.49 8.99
C MET A 104 10.96 7.51 9.12
N MET A 105 11.25 6.99 10.31
CA MET A 105 12.35 6.03 10.50
C MET A 105 12.05 4.70 9.80
N LYS A 106 12.89 4.30 8.83
CA LYS A 106 12.79 3.02 8.10
C LYS A 106 13.51 1.87 8.81
N ARG A 107 13.45 1.83 10.14
CA ARG A 107 14.11 0.78 10.94
C ARG A 107 13.51 -0.59 10.58
N GLY A 108 14.35 -1.54 10.19
CA GLY A 108 13.93 -2.91 9.87
C GLY A 108 13.23 -3.09 8.52
N VAL A 109 12.84 -2.02 7.79
CA VAL A 109 12.09 -2.17 6.53
C VAL A 109 12.88 -2.93 5.46
N TRP A 110 14.21 -2.76 5.44
CA TRP A 110 15.11 -3.36 4.46
C TRP A 110 16.01 -4.45 5.04
N ALA A 111 15.75 -4.91 6.27
CA ALA A 111 16.63 -5.89 6.91
C ALA A 111 16.57 -7.23 6.18
N ARG A 112 17.71 -7.91 6.07
CA ARG A 112 17.77 -9.25 5.47
C ARG A 112 17.64 -10.35 6.53
N PRO A 113 17.14 -11.53 6.17
CA PRO A 113 17.23 -12.71 7.04
C PRO A 113 18.68 -12.97 7.43
N GLY A 114 18.98 -12.97 8.74
CA GLY A 114 20.33 -13.23 9.28
C GLY A 114 21.16 -11.99 9.64
N ASP A 115 20.66 -10.76 9.44
CA ASP A 115 21.30 -9.58 10.02
C ASP A 115 21.34 -9.71 11.55
N ARG A 116 22.54 -9.64 12.15
CA ARG A 116 22.75 -9.79 13.60
C ARG A 116 22.23 -8.55 14.33
N GLY A 117 20.94 -8.55 14.60
CA GLY A 117 20.24 -7.57 15.41
C GLY A 117 18.80 -8.02 15.58
N ARG A 118 18.23 -7.85 16.78
CA ARG A 118 16.87 -8.21 17.15
C ARG A 118 15.83 -7.31 16.46
N VAL A 119 15.89 -7.19 15.14
CA VAL A 119 14.90 -6.45 14.34
C VAL A 119 14.45 -7.40 13.25
N VAL A 120 13.32 -8.07 13.50
CA VAL A 120 12.57 -8.75 12.45
C VAL A 120 12.21 -7.69 11.42
N GLY A 121 12.77 -7.79 10.23
CA GLY A 121 12.60 -6.80 9.19
C GLY A 121 11.84 -7.33 7.98
N GLY A 122 11.32 -6.40 7.18
CA GLY A 122 10.53 -6.70 6.00
C GLY A 122 9.09 -7.12 6.29
N PHE A 123 8.49 -7.85 5.34
CA PHE A 123 7.13 -8.38 5.42
C PHE A 123 7.15 -9.79 6.02
N PRO A 124 6.29 -10.11 7.02
CA PRO A 124 6.22 -11.47 7.56
C PRO A 124 5.78 -12.47 6.47
N ILE A 125 6.45 -13.61 6.42
CA ILE A 125 6.25 -14.61 5.34
C ILE A 125 4.83 -15.18 5.32
N GLU A 126 4.14 -15.16 6.45
CA GLU A 126 2.76 -15.62 6.59
C GLU A 126 1.77 -14.78 5.78
N TYR A 127 2.07 -13.50 5.53
CA TYR A 127 1.26 -12.61 4.69
C TYR A 127 1.65 -12.64 3.21
N GLY A 128 2.76 -13.29 2.85
CA GLY A 128 3.20 -13.47 1.46
C GLY A 128 2.44 -14.57 0.69
N ARG A 129 1.33 -15.08 1.24
CA ARG A 129 0.53 -16.15 0.64
C ARG A 129 -0.22 -15.62 -0.59
N ALA A 130 -0.08 -16.31 -1.72
CA ALA A 130 -0.82 -15.99 -2.93
C ALA A 130 -2.31 -16.29 -2.78
N GLN A 131 -3.14 -15.54 -3.51
CA GLN A 131 -4.56 -15.83 -3.62
C GLN A 131 -4.77 -17.14 -4.40
N MET A 132 -5.67 -17.99 -3.92
CA MET A 132 -6.01 -19.28 -4.52
C MET A 132 -7.43 -19.24 -5.08
N ASP A 133 -7.71 -20.02 -6.12
CA ASP A 133 -9.04 -20.11 -6.74
C ASP A 133 -10.09 -20.72 -5.79
N PHE A 134 -9.66 -21.62 -4.89
CA PHE A 134 -10.51 -22.28 -3.90
C PHE A 134 -9.95 -22.10 -2.49
N PRO A 135 -10.80 -21.87 -1.47
CA PRO A 135 -10.35 -21.74 -0.10
C PRO A 135 -9.84 -23.09 0.44
N SER A 136 -8.94 -23.04 1.43
CA SER A 136 -8.52 -24.22 2.18
C SER A 136 -9.65 -24.74 3.06
N ARG A 137 -9.62 -26.04 3.40
CA ARG A 137 -10.58 -26.68 4.32
C ARG A 137 -10.71 -25.92 5.65
N ASN A 138 -9.56 -25.48 6.17
CA ASN A 138 -9.48 -24.57 7.32
C ASN A 138 -9.07 -23.21 6.76
N GLY A 139 -10.06 -22.33 6.48
CA GLY A 139 -9.85 -21.05 5.80
C GLY A 139 -9.10 -20.00 6.63
N TRP A 140 -9.22 -20.06 7.96
CA TRP A 140 -8.53 -19.18 8.90
C TRP A 140 -8.14 -19.93 10.18
N ASN A 141 -6.98 -19.61 10.75
CA ASN A 141 -6.55 -20.18 12.02
C ASN A 141 -7.05 -19.32 13.19
N HIS A 142 -8.19 -19.71 13.78
CA HIS A 142 -8.73 -19.06 14.97
C HIS A 142 -7.95 -19.38 16.26
N GLU A 143 -7.13 -20.42 16.26
CA GLU A 143 -6.35 -20.88 17.41
C GLU A 143 -4.92 -20.31 17.43
N TRP A 144 -4.66 -19.28 16.62
CA TRP A 144 -3.33 -18.68 16.55
C TRP A 144 -2.89 -18.16 17.94
N LYS A 145 -1.70 -18.58 18.38
CA LYS A 145 -1.06 -18.15 19.63
C LYS A 145 0.34 -17.61 19.32
N ARG A 146 0.72 -16.54 20.00
CA ARG A 146 2.11 -16.04 19.97
C ARG A 146 3.00 -17.11 20.60
N GLY A 147 4.00 -17.60 19.85
CA GLY A 147 5.01 -18.51 20.39
C GLY A 147 5.67 -17.90 21.63
N GLY A 148 5.76 -18.68 22.71
CA GLY A 148 6.42 -18.29 23.96
C GLY A 148 7.92 -18.14 23.80
#